data_AF-A0A919XVR7-F1
#
_entry.id   AF-A0A919XVR7-F1
#
_cell.length_a   1.000
_cell.length_b   1.000
_cell.length_c   1.000
_cell.angle_alpha   90.00
_cell.angle_beta   90.00
_cell.angle_gamma   90.00
#
_symmetry.space_group_name_H-M   'P 1'
#
loop_
_entity.id
_entity.type
_entity.pdbx_description
1 polymer ?
#
loop_
_entity_poly.entity_id
_entity_poly.type
_entity_poly.pdbx_seq_one_letter_code
_entity_poly.pdbx_strand_id
1 'polypeptide(L)'
;MTEQQVSLILAKACAAFPNSAPNLSKNPGIHRLWCEMLADIDGQRALRNLHYYIQTKHFFPEISDIIRADLEELPDAEQQKAETTLLLETKEDWWENATPPPDDIIKKWGGRR
;
A
#
# COMPACT_ATOMS: atom_id res chain seq x y z
N MET A 1 -13.39 -15.95 2.18
CA MET A 1 -14.22 -16.04 0.96
C MET A 1 -14.52 -17.49 0.58
N THR A 2 -15.43 -17.72 -0.36
CA THR A 2 -15.77 -19.08 -0.84
C THR A 2 -14.75 -19.60 -1.88
N GLU A 3 -14.67 -20.92 -2.04
CA GLU A 3 -13.83 -21.57 -3.06
C GLU A 3 -14.13 -21.09 -4.50
N GLN A 4 -15.40 -20.79 -4.78
CA GLN A 4 -15.82 -20.21 -6.06
C GLN A 4 -15.21 -18.82 -6.28
N GLN A 5 -15.14 -17.99 -5.24
CA GLN A 5 -14.53 -16.67 -5.30
C GLN A 5 -13.00 -16.77 -5.51
N VAL A 6 -12.35 -17.71 -4.84
CA VAL A 6 -10.92 -17.99 -5.05
C VAL A 6 -10.65 -18.47 -6.47
N SER A 7 -11.50 -19.36 -6.99
CA SER A 7 -11.38 -19.85 -8.37
C SER A 7 -11.53 -18.72 -9.38
N LEU A 8 -12.45 -17.77 -9.13
CA LEU A 8 -12.61 -16.57 -9.96
C LEU A 8 -11.36 -15.67 -9.91
N ILE A 9 -10.78 -15.45 -8.74
CA ILE A 9 -9.54 -14.67 -8.56
C ILE A 9 -8.39 -15.31 -9.35
N LEU A 10 -8.16 -16.61 -9.18
CA LEU A 10 -7.11 -17.33 -9.89
C LEU A 10 -7.35 -17.32 -11.40
N ALA A 11 -8.59 -17.52 -11.86
CA ALA A 11 -8.91 -17.45 -13.28
C ALA A 11 -8.60 -16.07 -13.88
N LYS A 12 -8.99 -14.98 -13.18
CA LYS A 12 -8.67 -13.61 -13.58
C LYS A 12 -7.16 -13.34 -13.60
N ALA A 13 -6.44 -13.77 -12.57
CA ALA A 13 -4.99 -13.62 -12.50
C ALA A 13 -4.29 -14.38 -13.64
N CYS A 14 -4.68 -15.63 -13.91
CA CYS A 14 -4.13 -16.43 -15.00
C CYS A 14 -4.40 -15.79 -16.37
N ALA A 15 -5.59 -15.22 -16.57
CA ALA A 15 -5.93 -14.52 -17.81
C ALA A 15 -5.13 -13.22 -18.00
N ALA A 16 -4.87 -12.48 -16.91
CA ALA A 16 -4.07 -11.25 -16.95
C ALA A 16 -2.57 -11.53 -17.16
N PHE A 17 -2.08 -12.68 -16.68
CA PHE A 17 -0.66 -13.02 -16.65
C PHE A 17 -0.36 -14.39 -17.29
N PRO A 18 -0.71 -14.62 -18.57
CA PRO A 18 -0.65 -15.95 -19.17
C PRO A 18 0.75 -16.57 -19.22
N ASN A 19 1.80 -15.73 -19.26
CA ASN A 19 3.19 -16.20 -19.37
C ASN A 19 3.84 -16.52 -18.01
N SER A 20 3.30 -16.00 -16.90
CA SER A 20 3.84 -16.19 -15.55
C SER A 20 2.87 -16.93 -14.62
N ALA A 21 1.67 -17.27 -15.11
CA ALA A 21 0.69 -18.03 -14.36
C ALA A 21 1.20 -19.44 -14.01
N PRO A 22 0.99 -19.89 -12.77
CA PRO A 22 1.31 -21.26 -12.39
C PRO A 22 0.40 -22.24 -13.14
N ASN A 23 0.96 -23.39 -13.54
CA ASN A 23 0.18 -24.46 -14.14
C ASN A 23 -0.63 -25.18 -13.04
N LEU A 24 -1.86 -24.72 -12.82
CA LEU A 24 -2.77 -25.27 -11.81
C LEU A 24 -3.11 -26.75 -12.04
N SER A 25 -3.13 -27.21 -13.30
CA SER A 25 -3.37 -28.62 -13.63
C SER A 25 -2.23 -29.53 -13.18
N LYS A 26 -0.98 -29.03 -13.19
CA LYS A 26 0.19 -29.78 -12.71
C LYS A 26 0.38 -29.66 -11.19
N ASN A 27 -0.10 -28.57 -10.59
CA ASN A 27 0.08 -28.28 -9.17
C ASN A 27 -1.26 -27.90 -8.51
N PRO A 28 -2.18 -28.86 -8.31
CA PRO A 28 -3.49 -28.58 -7.71
C PRO A 28 -3.39 -28.07 -6.27
N GLY A 29 -2.29 -28.37 -5.57
CA GLY A 29 -2.02 -27.84 -4.22
C GLY A 29 -1.97 -26.32 -4.14
N ILE A 30 -1.68 -25.62 -5.25
CA ILE A 30 -1.69 -24.15 -5.29
C ILE A 30 -3.11 -23.63 -5.07
N HIS A 31 -4.11 -24.20 -5.75
CA HIS A 31 -5.50 -23.77 -5.58
C HIS A 31 -5.99 -24.00 -4.16
N ARG A 32 -5.66 -25.17 -3.58
CA ARG A 32 -5.98 -25.48 -2.18
C ARG A 32 -5.35 -24.48 -1.21
N LEU A 33 -4.07 -24.16 -1.38
CA LEU A 33 -3.37 -23.18 -0.56
C LEU A 33 -4.03 -21.79 -0.64
N TRP A 34 -4.42 -21.35 -1.84
CA TRP A 34 -5.14 -20.09 -2.02
C TRP A 34 -6.50 -20.12 -1.31
N CYS A 35 -7.22 -21.25 -1.34
CA CYS A 35 -8.47 -21.41 -0.61
C CYS A 35 -8.29 -21.31 0.91
N GLU A 36 -7.27 -21.96 1.44
CA GLU A 36 -6.96 -21.93 2.87
C GLU A 36 -6.54 -20.52 3.33
N MET A 37 -5.67 -19.85 2.58
CA MET A 37 -5.14 -18.53 2.94
C MET A 37 -6.14 -17.38 2.76
N LEU A 38 -7.10 -17.52 1.85
CA LEU A 38 -8.12 -16.49 1.57
C LEU A 38 -9.46 -16.78 2.27
N ALA A 39 -9.54 -17.84 3.09
CA ALA A 39 -10.77 -18.26 3.76
C ALA A 39 -11.43 -17.14 4.59
N ASP A 40 -10.63 -16.29 5.24
CA ASP A 40 -11.13 -15.21 6.11
C ASP A 40 -11.19 -13.83 5.42
N ILE A 41 -10.75 -13.74 4.16
CA ILE A 41 -10.74 -12.47 3.42
C ILE A 41 -12.10 -12.26 2.74
N ASP A 42 -12.59 -11.01 2.73
CA ASP A 42 -13.77 -10.64 1.96
C ASP A 42 -13.51 -10.75 0.44
N GLY A 43 -14.42 -11.41 -0.27
CA GLY A 43 -14.26 -11.70 -1.70
C GLY A 43 -14.27 -10.45 -2.59
N GLN A 44 -15.04 -9.43 -2.23
CA GLN A 44 -15.08 -8.18 -3.01
C GLN A 44 -13.80 -7.37 -2.81
N ARG A 45 -13.29 -7.32 -1.58
CA ARG A 45 -11.98 -6.71 -1.28
C ARG A 45 -10.87 -7.40 -2.05
N ALA A 46 -10.81 -8.73 -2.03
CA ALA A 46 -9.79 -9.49 -2.75
C ALA A 46 -9.82 -9.25 -4.28
N LEU A 47 -11.02 -9.18 -4.87
CA LEU A 47 -11.18 -8.85 -6.30
C LEU A 47 -10.72 -7.44 -6.64
N ARG A 48 -11.01 -6.48 -5.76
CA ARG A 48 -10.56 -5.08 -5.91
C ARG A 48 -9.05 -4.97 -5.87
N ASN A 49 -8.43 -5.62 -4.88
CA ASN A 49 -6.97 -5.71 -4.74
C ASN A 49 -6.34 -6.34 -5.98
N LEU A 50 -6.93 -7.43 -6.50
CA LEU A 50 -6.47 -8.06 -7.74
C LEU A 50 -6.55 -7.09 -8.93
N HIS A 51 -7.66 -6.36 -9.09
CA HIS A 51 -7.79 -5.40 -10.18
C HIS A 51 -6.73 -4.29 -10.11
N TYR A 52 -6.48 -3.73 -8.92
CA TYR A 52 -5.43 -2.75 -8.73
C TYR A 52 -4.03 -3.33 -9.03
N TYR A 53 -3.77 -4.55 -8.57
CA TYR A 53 -2.51 -5.25 -8.83
C TYR A 53 -2.26 -5.45 -10.34
N ILE A 54 -3.29 -5.90 -11.07
CA ILE A 54 -3.20 -6.09 -12.53
C ILE A 54 -2.85 -4.78 -13.25
N GLN A 55 -3.31 -3.63 -12.76
CA GLN A 55 -3.01 -2.33 -13.36
C GLN A 55 -1.60 -1.83 -13.09
N THR A 56 -0.96 -2.30 -12.00
CA THR A 56 0.29 -1.72 -11.49
C THR A 56 1.50 -2.66 -11.62
N LYS A 57 1.28 -3.95 -11.89
CA LYS A 57 2.33 -4.98 -11.88
C LYS A 57 2.35 -5.81 -13.17
N HIS A 58 3.50 -6.43 -13.45
CA HIS A 58 3.75 -7.19 -14.67
C HIS A 58 3.88 -8.71 -14.45
N PHE A 59 3.90 -9.16 -13.20
CA PHE A 59 4.09 -10.57 -12.83
C PHE A 59 2.84 -11.13 -12.17
N PHE A 60 2.73 -12.46 -12.11
CA PHE A 60 1.60 -13.12 -11.45
C PHE A 60 1.59 -12.78 -9.94
N PRO A 61 0.42 -12.46 -9.37
CA PRO A 61 0.32 -12.06 -7.96
C PRO A 61 0.67 -13.18 -7.00
N GLU A 62 1.29 -12.82 -5.89
CA GLU A 62 1.34 -13.68 -4.71
C GLU A 62 0.02 -13.60 -3.93
N ILE A 63 -0.22 -14.55 -3.03
CA ILE A 63 -1.41 -14.51 -2.15
C ILE A 63 -1.39 -13.25 -1.27
N SER A 64 -0.19 -12.86 -0.81
CA SER A 64 0.04 -11.66 0.00
C SER A 64 -0.46 -10.39 -0.70
N ASP A 65 -0.23 -10.26 -2.00
CA ASP A 65 -0.70 -9.14 -2.81
C ASP A 65 -2.22 -9.02 -2.81
N ILE A 66 -2.94 -10.14 -2.66
CA ILE A 66 -4.40 -10.14 -2.60
C ILE A 66 -4.92 -9.80 -1.19
N ILE A 67 -4.17 -10.18 -0.15
CA ILE A 67 -4.55 -9.98 1.26
C ILE A 67 -4.40 -8.52 1.70
N ARG A 68 -3.37 -7.81 1.20
CA ARG A 68 -2.99 -6.46 1.66
C ARG A 68 -4.19 -5.51 1.78
N ALA A 69 -4.31 -4.82 2.92
CA ALA A 69 -5.37 -3.82 3.15
C ALA A 69 -5.06 -2.50 2.45
N ASP A 70 -3.78 -2.29 2.22
CA ASP A 70 -3.15 -0.99 1.99
C ASP A 70 -2.84 -0.75 0.50
N LEU A 71 -3.33 -1.61 -0.41
CA LEU A 71 -3.20 -1.37 -1.86
C LEU A 71 -3.99 -0.16 -2.35
N GLU A 72 -5.06 0.23 -1.63
CA GLU A 72 -5.79 1.47 -1.86
C GLU A 72 -5.27 2.66 -1.03
N GLU A 73 -4.43 2.44 -0.02
CA GLU A 73 -3.85 3.53 0.79
C GLU A 73 -2.66 4.20 0.10
N LEU A 74 -2.79 4.48 -1.19
CA LEU A 74 -2.16 5.69 -1.69
C LEU A 74 -3.07 6.83 -1.20
N PRO A 75 -2.63 7.67 -0.25
CA PRO A 75 -3.47 8.76 0.23
C PRO A 75 -3.96 9.53 -0.99
N ASP A 76 -5.27 9.77 -1.03
CA ASP A 76 -5.91 10.54 -2.09
C ASP A 76 -5.07 11.78 -2.37
N ALA A 77 -4.92 12.19 -3.62
CA ALA A 77 -4.14 13.38 -3.96
C ALA A 77 -4.63 14.61 -3.17
N GLU A 78 -5.91 14.63 -2.78
CA GLU A 78 -6.46 15.62 -1.85
C GLU A 78 -5.96 15.45 -0.41
N GLN A 79 -5.87 14.22 0.10
CA GLN A 79 -5.31 13.93 1.42
C GLN A 79 -3.82 14.28 1.49
N GLN A 80 -3.04 13.96 0.45
CA GLN A 80 -1.63 14.36 0.36
C GLN A 80 -1.46 15.89 0.35
N LYS A 81 -2.33 16.60 -0.37
CA LYS A 81 -2.34 18.07 -0.37
C LYS A 81 -2.68 18.62 1.01
N ALA A 82 -3.70 18.09 1.67
CA ALA A 82 -4.11 18.52 3.01
C ALA A 82 -2.98 18.30 4.03
N GLU A 83 -2.34 17.13 4.02
CA GLU A 83 -1.19 16.82 4.88
C GLU A 83 0.01 17.73 4.59
N THR A 84 0.27 18.02 3.31
CA THR A 84 1.37 18.93 2.92
C THR A 84 1.08 20.36 3.36
N THR A 85 -0.15 20.84 3.20
CA THR A 85 -0.55 22.18 3.66
C THR A 85 -0.42 22.30 5.16
N LEU A 86 -0.90 21.31 5.93
CA LEU A 86 -0.77 21.29 7.39
C LEU A 86 0.70 21.34 7.85
N LEU A 87 1.59 20.61 7.17
CA LEU A 87 3.03 20.62 7.47
C LEU A 87 3.68 21.98 7.17
N LEU A 88 3.28 22.64 6.08
CA LEU A 88 3.78 23.96 5.72
C LEU A 88 3.33 25.02 6.73
N GLU A 89 2.04 25.02 7.10
CA GLU A 89 1.49 25.93 8.10
C GLU A 89 2.17 25.75 9.47
N THR A 90 2.36 24.50 9.90
CA THR A 90 3.05 24.19 11.16
C THR A 90 4.50 24.68 11.13
N LYS A 91 5.18 24.53 9.99
CA LYS A 91 6.55 25.03 9.83
C LYS A 91 6.60 26.55 9.85
N GLU A 92 5.69 27.24 9.19
CA GLU A 92 5.62 28.70 9.23
C GLU A 92 5.39 29.21 10.64
N ASP A 93 4.45 28.62 11.38
CA ASP A 93 4.19 28.94 12.78
C ASP A 93 5.43 28.77 13.67
N TRP A 94 6.20 27.69 13.45
CA TRP A 94 7.45 27.46 14.19
C TRP A 94 8.52 28.48 13.85
N TRP A 95 8.58 28.96 12.62
CA TRP A 95 9.54 29.97 12.20
C TRP A 95 9.18 31.36 12.74
N GLU A 96 7.90 31.71 12.76
CA GLU A 96 7.43 32.99 13.28
C GLU A 96 7.51 33.05 14.82
N ASN A 97 7.22 31.93 15.49
CA ASN A 97 7.27 31.84 16.95
C ASN A 97 8.61 31.31 17.48
N ALA A 98 9.59 31.08 16.60
CA ALA A 98 10.95 30.72 17.02
C ALA A 98 11.53 31.87 17.86
N THR A 99 11.59 31.66 19.17
CA THR A 99 12.31 32.58 20.05
C THR A 99 13.81 32.38 19.78
N PRO A 100 14.56 33.46 19.48
CA PRO A 100 15.99 33.33 19.32
C PRO A 100 16.60 32.77 20.61
N PRO A 101 17.60 31.89 20.52
CA PRO A 101 18.24 31.33 21.70
C PRO A 101 18.77 32.46 22.62
N PRO A 102 18.72 32.28 23.94
CA PRO A 102 19.27 33.24 24.90
C PRO A 102 20.73 33.64 24.58
N ASP A 103 21.07 34.90 24.84
CA ASP A 103 22.37 35.54 24.56
C ASP A 103 23.59 34.74 25.03
N ASP A 104 23.46 34.18 26.22
CA ASP A 104 24.42 33.35 26.91
C ASP A 104 24.70 32.03 26.17
N ILE A 105 23.69 31.47 25.50
CA ILE A 105 23.84 30.29 24.64
C ILE A 105 24.48 30.67 23.30
N ILE A 106 24.08 31.80 22.70
CA ILE A 106 24.66 32.30 21.43
C ILE A 106 26.16 32.57 21.57
N LYS A 107 26.58 33.22 22.67
CA LYS A 107 28.00 33.46 22.98
C LYS A 107 28.79 32.18 23.20
N LYS A 108 28.19 31.17 23.86
CA LYS A 108 28.84 29.88 24.12
C LYS A 108 29.08 29.09 22.83
N TRP A 109 28.27 29.30 21.79
CA TRP A 109 28.42 28.68 20.48
C TRP A 109 29.26 29.51 19.48
N GLY A 110 29.87 30.61 19.93
CA GLY A 110 30.75 31.43 19.09
C GLY A 110 30.03 32.36 18.11
N GLY A 111 28.71 32.53 18.23
CA GLY A 111 27.94 33.49 17.45
C GLY A 111 28.26 34.93 17.87
N ARG A 112 28.48 35.82 16.90
CA ARG A 112 28.51 37.27 17.14
C ARG A 112 27.09 37.80 16.88
N ARG A 113 26.48 38.46 17.88
CA ARG A 113 25.34 39.34 17.64
C ARG A 113 25.80 40.58 16.89
#